data_AF-A0A7T5UTH3-F1
#
_entry.id   AF-A0A7T5UTH3-F1
#
_cell.length_a   1.000
_cell.length_b   1.000
_cell.length_c   1.000
_cell.angle_alpha   90.00
_cell.angle_beta   90.00
_cell.angle_gamma   90.00
#
_symmetry.space_group_name_H-M   'P 1'
#
loop_
_entity.id
_entity.type
_entity.pdbx_description
1 polymer ?
#
loop_
_entity_poly.entity_id
_entity_poly.type
_entity_poly.pdbx_seq_one_letter_code
_entity_poly.pdbx_strand_id
1 'polypeptide(L)'
;MKVSLVWSSPKPERTIATAMRRCYSAKTIEDIETELDQKGPTYWRFLLTKALQDKSLDVLEHYTMTMLVEGADETEVGALVRSYPYLRTTRLKGSDWLVSLNARTLVEVWKDGHAKPFAEAFVAELDAKGTSPLFNELAFGEKIHAS
;
A
#
# COMPACT_ATOMS: atom_id res chain seq x y z
N MET A 1 -5.08 -16.57 -11.71
CA MET A 1 -4.89 -16.03 -10.35
C MET A 1 -6.10 -15.20 -9.96
N LYS A 2 -6.75 -15.52 -8.83
CA LYS A 2 -7.81 -14.70 -8.23
C LYS A 2 -7.29 -14.10 -6.93
N VAL A 3 -7.61 -12.84 -6.66
CA VAL A 3 -7.17 -12.10 -5.47
C VAL A 3 -8.39 -11.69 -4.67
N SER A 4 -8.29 -11.75 -3.34
CA SER A 4 -9.31 -11.25 -2.43
C SER A 4 -8.65 -10.59 -1.22
N LEU A 5 -9.12 -9.41 -0.82
CA LEU A 5 -8.62 -8.75 0.37
C LEU A 5 -9.09 -9.50 1.61
N VAL A 6 -8.14 -9.94 2.44
CA VAL A 6 -8.43 -10.57 3.74
C VAL A 6 -8.45 -9.51 4.83
N TRP A 7 -7.47 -8.61 4.82
CA TRP A 7 -7.33 -7.58 5.85
C TRP A 7 -6.46 -6.41 5.37
N SER A 8 -6.70 -5.21 5.90
CA SER A 8 -5.85 -4.04 5.71
C SER A 8 -5.82 -3.13 6.95
N SER A 9 -4.77 -2.30 7.06
CA SER A 9 -4.70 -1.26 8.09
C SER A 9 -5.95 -0.36 8.02
N PRO A 10 -6.59 -0.02 9.15
CA PRO A 10 -7.74 0.87 9.15
C PRO A 10 -7.31 2.29 8.73
N LYS A 11 -8.17 2.96 7.95
CA LYS A 11 -7.96 4.36 7.50
C LYS A 11 -6.53 4.60 6.95
N PRO A 12 -6.11 3.89 5.89
CA PRO A 12 -4.71 3.83 5.46
C PRO A 12 -4.13 5.21 5.13
N GLU A 13 -4.88 6.09 4.48
CA GLU A 13 -4.45 7.44 4.13
C GLU A 13 -4.19 8.31 5.36
N ARG A 14 -5.09 8.25 6.35
CA ARG A 14 -4.91 8.95 7.62
C ARG A 14 -3.71 8.40 8.37
N THR A 15 -3.52 7.08 8.37
CA THR A 15 -2.35 6.43 8.99
C THR A 15 -1.03 6.91 8.38
N ILE A 16 -0.96 6.99 7.04
CA ILE A 16 0.21 7.52 6.35
C ILE A 16 0.40 9.02 6.65
N ALA A 17 -0.68 9.81 6.64
CA ALA A 17 -0.63 11.23 6.97
C ALA A 17 -0.13 11.47 8.41
N THR A 18 -0.54 10.64 9.37
CA THR A 18 -0.04 10.67 10.76
C THR A 18 1.45 10.38 10.80
N ALA A 19 1.93 9.33 10.13
CA ALA A 19 3.35 8.99 10.06
C ALA A 19 4.17 10.17 9.50
N MET A 20 3.72 10.76 8.38
CA MET A 20 4.37 11.94 7.81
C MET A 20 4.40 13.13 8.76
N ARG A 21 3.27 13.45 9.42
CA ARG A 21 3.23 14.58 10.35
C ARG A 21 4.11 14.33 11.56
N ARG A 22 4.20 13.10 12.04
CA ARG A 22 5.04 12.75 13.20
C ARG A 22 6.51 12.99 12.94
N CYS A 23 7.00 12.74 11.73
CA CYS A 23 8.41 12.97 11.34
C CYS A 23 8.81 14.45 11.35
N TYR A 24 7.86 15.37 11.12
CA TYR A 24 8.11 16.81 10.95
C TYR A 24 7.28 17.68 11.89
N SER A 25 7.00 17.18 13.10
CA SER A 25 6.22 17.90 14.10
C SER A 25 6.70 17.58 15.50
N ALA A 26 6.70 18.60 16.36
CA ALA A 26 6.90 18.46 17.80
C ALA A 26 5.59 18.16 18.56
N LYS A 27 4.44 18.16 17.85
CA LYS A 27 3.12 17.87 18.43
C LYS A 27 3.03 16.43 18.95
N THR A 28 2.14 16.22 19.90
CA THR A 28 1.72 14.89 20.35
C THR A 28 0.99 14.15 19.23
N ILE A 29 0.81 12.83 19.37
CA ILE A 29 0.06 12.04 18.37
C ILE A 29 -1.39 12.50 18.35
N GLU A 30 -1.98 12.77 19.52
CA GLU A 30 -3.35 13.20 19.71
C GLU A 30 -3.63 14.55 19.02
N ASP A 31 -2.69 15.48 19.11
CA ASP A 31 -2.77 16.79 18.43
C ASP A 31 -2.65 16.65 16.90
N ILE A 32 -1.78 15.74 16.43
CA ILE A 32 -1.63 15.45 15.01
C ILE A 32 -2.91 14.84 14.46
N GLU A 33 -3.47 13.86 15.16
CA GLU A 33 -4.72 13.21 14.81
C GLU A 33 -5.88 14.19 14.75
N THR A 34 -6.02 15.05 15.76
CA THR A 34 -7.02 16.13 15.80
C THR A 34 -6.84 17.10 14.62
N GLU A 35 -5.60 17.51 14.32
CA GLU A 35 -5.30 18.36 13.16
C GLU A 35 -5.70 17.69 11.84
N LEU A 36 -5.39 16.40 11.68
CA LEU A 36 -5.71 15.64 10.48
C LEU A 36 -7.21 15.46 10.29
N ASP A 37 -7.95 15.24 11.37
CA ASP A 37 -9.41 15.09 11.33
C ASP A 37 -10.08 16.45 11.03
N GLN A 38 -9.54 17.56 11.55
CA GLN A 38 -10.02 18.92 11.25
C GLN A 38 -9.75 19.35 9.81
N LYS A 39 -8.57 19.04 9.27
CA LYS A 39 -8.16 19.43 7.90
C LYS A 39 -8.70 18.48 6.82
N GLY A 40 -8.98 17.23 7.19
CA GLY A 40 -9.65 16.25 6.34
C GLY A 40 -8.84 15.77 5.11
N PRO A 41 -9.52 15.06 4.19
CA PRO A 41 -8.89 14.33 3.08
C PRO A 41 -8.04 15.17 2.13
N THR A 42 -8.39 16.45 1.92
CA THR A 42 -7.59 17.36 1.07
C THR A 42 -6.16 17.53 1.60
N TYR A 43 -6.01 17.60 2.93
CA TYR A 43 -4.69 17.71 3.54
C TYR A 43 -3.96 16.36 3.54
N TRP A 44 -4.67 15.25 3.69
CA TRP A 44 -4.07 13.91 3.58
C TRP A 44 -3.51 13.68 2.17
N ARG A 45 -4.25 14.07 1.13
CA ARG A 45 -3.77 14.08 -0.26
C ARG A 45 -2.50 14.90 -0.40
N PHE A 46 -2.48 16.13 0.12
CA PHE A 46 -1.28 16.98 0.06
C PHE A 46 -0.06 16.29 0.68
N LEU A 47 -0.20 15.73 1.89
CA LEU A 47 0.86 15.00 2.56
C LEU A 47 1.31 13.79 1.74
N LEU A 48 0.37 12.94 1.31
CA LEU A 48 0.68 11.73 0.55
C LEU A 48 1.37 12.04 -0.79
N THR A 49 0.93 13.07 -1.51
CA THR A 49 1.62 13.57 -2.70
C THR A 49 3.06 13.96 -2.38
N LYS A 50 3.30 14.63 -1.25
CA LYS A 50 4.65 14.99 -0.81
C LYS A 50 5.50 13.77 -0.48
N ALA A 51 4.97 12.75 0.21
CA ALA A 51 5.71 11.50 0.45
C ALA A 51 6.20 10.86 -0.85
N LEU A 52 5.33 10.79 -1.86
CA LEU A 52 5.65 10.19 -3.15
C LEU A 52 6.68 11.03 -3.94
N GLN A 53 6.54 12.37 -3.93
CA GLN A 53 7.46 13.30 -4.60
C GLN A 53 8.86 13.30 -3.97
N ASP A 54 8.92 13.37 -2.65
CA ASP A 54 10.16 13.50 -1.89
C ASP A 54 10.82 12.13 -1.64
N LYS A 55 10.22 11.05 -2.16
CA LYS A 55 10.64 9.64 -1.95
C LYS A 55 10.76 9.26 -0.48
N SER A 56 9.98 9.90 0.39
CA SER A 56 9.81 9.50 1.79
C SER A 56 8.87 8.30 1.85
N LEU A 57 9.35 7.13 1.38
CA LEU A 57 8.52 5.94 1.20
C LEU A 57 8.35 5.11 2.49
N ASP A 58 9.17 5.38 3.50
CA ASP A 58 9.10 4.77 4.84
C ASP A 58 7.74 4.99 5.50
N VAL A 59 7.12 6.16 5.31
CA VAL A 59 5.77 6.45 5.84
C VAL A 59 4.67 5.56 5.23
N LEU A 60 4.90 4.98 4.05
CA LEU A 60 3.96 4.05 3.41
C LEU A 60 4.00 2.66 4.08
N GLU A 61 5.05 2.34 4.83
CA GLU A 61 5.20 1.05 5.50
C GLU A 61 4.15 0.83 6.61
N HIS A 62 3.52 1.91 7.09
CA HIS A 62 2.44 1.87 8.08
C HIS A 62 1.08 1.42 7.49
N TYR A 63 0.93 1.46 6.17
CA TYR A 63 -0.21 0.85 5.50
C TYR A 63 0.14 -0.58 5.11
N THR A 64 -0.43 -1.55 5.83
CA THR A 64 -0.23 -2.98 5.61
C THR A 64 -1.51 -3.64 5.13
N MET A 65 -1.37 -4.71 4.36
CA MET A 65 -2.49 -5.47 3.79
C MET A 65 -2.13 -6.94 3.66
N THR A 66 -3.15 -7.78 3.72
CA THR A 66 -3.07 -9.22 3.50
C THR A 66 -4.09 -9.62 2.45
N MET A 67 -3.60 -10.27 1.39
CA MET A 67 -4.37 -10.77 0.28
C MET A 67 -4.42 -12.29 0.34
N LEU A 68 -5.57 -12.86 -0.01
CA LEU A 68 -5.68 -14.25 -0.43
C LEU A 68 -5.46 -14.29 -1.94
N VAL A 69 -4.50 -15.11 -2.37
CA VAL A 69 -4.15 -15.32 -3.78
C VAL A 69 -4.43 -16.78 -4.10
N GLU A 70 -5.47 -17.02 -4.90
CA GLU A 70 -5.94 -18.34 -5.30
C GLU A 70 -5.40 -18.72 -6.69
N GLY A 71 -4.93 -19.97 -6.81
CA GLY A 71 -4.44 -20.52 -8.07
C GLY A 71 -3.22 -19.77 -8.63
N ALA A 72 -2.27 -19.38 -7.79
CA ALA A 72 -1.00 -18.80 -8.21
C ALA A 72 0.07 -19.88 -8.38
N ASP A 73 0.93 -19.71 -9.39
CA ASP A 73 2.04 -20.62 -9.62
C ASP A 73 3.10 -20.47 -8.50
N GLU A 74 3.59 -21.60 -7.99
CA GLU A 74 4.55 -21.61 -6.88
C GLU A 74 5.89 -20.95 -7.26
N THR A 75 6.28 -21.01 -8.54
CA THR A 75 7.50 -20.37 -9.04
C THR A 75 7.35 -18.86 -9.06
N GLU A 76 6.19 -18.36 -9.48
CA GLU A 76 5.85 -16.93 -9.50
C GLU A 76 5.85 -16.35 -8.08
N VAL A 77 5.16 -17.02 -7.14
CA VAL A 77 5.13 -16.60 -5.73
C VAL A 77 6.54 -16.70 -5.11
N GLY A 78 7.29 -17.75 -5.44
CA GLY A 78 8.67 -17.91 -4.98
C GLY A 78 9.59 -16.80 -5.50
N ALA A 79 9.41 -16.34 -6.74
CA ALA A 79 10.14 -15.21 -7.28
C ALA A 79 9.78 -13.91 -6.56
N LEU A 80 8.49 -13.68 -6.30
CA LEU A 80 8.01 -12.53 -5.55
C LEU A 80 8.64 -12.45 -4.15
N VAL A 81 8.66 -13.55 -3.40
CA VAL A 81 9.24 -13.58 -2.04
C VAL A 81 10.75 -13.31 -2.05
N ARG A 82 11.48 -13.79 -3.06
CA ARG A 82 12.93 -13.55 -3.17
C ARG A 82 13.27 -12.11 -3.54
N SER A 83 12.43 -11.47 -4.34
CA SER A 83 12.66 -10.09 -4.80
C SER A 83 12.21 -9.03 -3.78
N TYR A 84 11.25 -9.35 -2.92
CA TYR A 84 10.62 -8.39 -2.01
C TYR A 84 10.70 -8.85 -0.55
N PRO A 85 11.77 -8.48 0.20
CA PRO A 85 12.05 -9.03 1.53
C PRO A 85 11.02 -8.65 2.62
N TYR A 86 10.22 -7.60 2.38
CA TYR A 86 9.15 -7.17 3.29
C TYR A 86 7.79 -7.79 2.95
N LEU A 87 7.72 -8.58 1.88
CA LEU A 87 6.57 -9.41 1.53
C LEU A 87 6.66 -10.74 2.27
N ARG A 88 5.56 -11.11 2.93
CA ARG A 88 5.44 -12.38 3.65
C ARG A 88 4.40 -13.24 2.95
N THR A 89 4.69 -14.53 2.83
CA THR A 89 3.73 -15.48 2.29
C THR A 89 3.48 -16.62 3.26
N THR A 90 2.27 -17.16 3.22
CA THR A 90 1.91 -18.40 3.89
C THR A 90 1.15 -19.26 2.89
N ARG A 91 1.71 -20.41 2.54
CA ARG A 91 1.05 -21.37 1.67
C ARG A 91 -0.15 -21.96 2.41
N LEU A 92 -1.30 -21.97 1.75
CA LEU A 92 -2.49 -22.69 2.20
C LEU A 92 -2.56 -24.05 1.50
N LYS A 93 -3.71 -24.74 1.56
CA LYS A 93 -3.88 -26.01 0.82
C LYS A 93 -3.85 -25.73 -0.68
N GLY A 94 -3.18 -26.59 -1.45
CA GLY A 94 -3.12 -26.48 -2.91
C GLY A 94 -2.18 -25.36 -3.40
N SER A 95 -2.69 -24.54 -4.32
CA SER A 95 -2.00 -23.41 -4.96
C SER A 95 -2.45 -22.04 -4.43
N ASP A 96 -3.02 -22.03 -3.22
CA ASP A 96 -3.52 -20.83 -2.57
C ASP A 96 -2.48 -20.29 -1.57
N TRP A 97 -2.39 -18.96 -1.49
CA TRP A 97 -1.40 -18.26 -0.68
C TRP A 97 -2.03 -17.09 0.05
N LEU A 98 -1.69 -16.91 1.33
CA LEU A 98 -1.79 -15.60 1.96
C LEU A 98 -0.54 -14.80 1.62
N VAL A 99 -0.71 -13.58 1.15
CA VAL A 99 0.37 -12.65 0.83
C VAL A 99 0.15 -11.38 1.63
N SER A 100 1.06 -11.10 2.55
CA SER A 100 1.05 -9.88 3.37
C SER A 100 2.19 -8.97 2.97
N LEU A 101 1.88 -7.69 2.79
CA LEU A 101 2.85 -6.67 2.39
C LEU A 101 2.44 -5.29 2.92
N ASN A 102 3.38 -4.35 2.89
CA ASN A 102 3.09 -2.94 3.11
C ASN A 102 2.93 -2.19 1.78
N ALA A 103 2.41 -0.97 1.84
CA ALA A 103 2.10 -0.17 0.68
C ALA A 103 3.35 0.31 -0.06
N ARG A 104 4.49 0.48 0.63
CA ARG A 104 5.78 0.72 -0.03
C ARG A 104 6.15 -0.46 -0.93
N THR A 105 6.09 -1.68 -0.42
CA THR A 105 6.36 -2.89 -1.20
C THR A 105 5.40 -3.01 -2.38
N LEU A 106 4.11 -2.67 -2.20
CA LEU A 106 3.17 -2.65 -3.32
C LEU A 106 3.58 -1.66 -4.43
N VAL A 107 4.07 -0.47 -4.07
CA VAL A 107 4.62 0.53 -5.01
C VAL A 107 5.87 0.00 -5.72
N GLU A 108 6.74 -0.72 -5.02
CA GLU A 108 7.94 -1.33 -5.59
C GLU A 108 7.56 -2.44 -6.60
N VAL A 109 6.65 -3.34 -6.21
CA VAL A 109 6.13 -4.43 -7.06
C VAL A 109 5.42 -3.87 -8.30
N TRP A 110 4.66 -2.78 -8.17
CA TRP A 110 3.97 -2.12 -9.29
C TRP A 110 4.94 -1.59 -10.35
N LYS A 111 6.12 -1.13 -9.94
CA LYS A 111 7.14 -0.57 -10.83
C LYS A 111 8.02 -1.64 -11.48
N ASP A 112 8.01 -2.87 -10.96
CA ASP A 112 8.75 -4.00 -11.50
C ASP A 112 7.90 -4.78 -12.52
N GLY A 113 8.33 -4.77 -13.78
CA GLY A 113 7.61 -5.43 -14.87
C GLY A 113 7.40 -6.94 -14.67
N HIS A 114 8.26 -7.62 -13.91
CA HIS A 114 8.12 -9.06 -13.68
C HIS A 114 7.04 -9.40 -12.65
N ALA A 115 6.85 -8.55 -11.65
CA ALA A 115 5.90 -8.77 -10.56
C ALA A 115 4.59 -7.95 -10.71
N LYS A 116 4.52 -7.12 -11.76
CA LYS A 116 3.39 -6.24 -12.08
C LYS A 116 2.02 -6.94 -12.07
N PRO A 117 1.85 -8.18 -12.59
CA PRO A 117 0.53 -8.84 -12.54
C PRO A 117 -0.02 -9.05 -11.12
N PHE A 118 0.85 -9.26 -10.12
CA PHE A 118 0.43 -9.32 -8.72
C PHE A 118 -0.02 -7.95 -8.22
N ALA A 119 0.77 -6.91 -8.48
CA ALA A 119 0.42 -5.55 -8.06
C ALA A 119 -0.87 -5.06 -8.73
N GLU A 120 -1.07 -5.31 -10.02
CA GLU A 120 -2.31 -4.99 -10.73
C GLU A 120 -3.52 -5.66 -10.10
N ALA A 121 -3.42 -6.96 -9.79
CA ALA A 121 -4.49 -7.68 -9.13
C ALA A 121 -4.75 -7.18 -7.69
N PHE A 122 -3.70 -6.83 -6.95
CA PHE A 122 -3.82 -6.28 -5.59
C PHE A 122 -4.49 -4.91 -5.61
N VAL A 123 -4.05 -4.00 -6.49
CA VAL A 123 -4.62 -2.65 -6.62
C VAL A 123 -6.08 -2.72 -7.06
N ALA A 124 -6.41 -3.57 -8.04
CA ALA A 124 -7.80 -3.74 -8.49
C ALA A 124 -8.73 -4.20 -7.37
N GLU A 125 -8.29 -5.14 -6.53
CA GLU A 125 -9.07 -5.58 -5.37
C GLU A 125 -9.20 -4.47 -4.32
N LEU A 126 -8.14 -3.71 -4.04
CA LEU A 126 -8.19 -2.58 -3.11
C LEU A 126 -9.16 -1.48 -3.57
N ASP A 127 -9.17 -1.18 -4.87
CA ASP A 127 -10.09 -0.24 -5.51
C ASP A 127 -11.54 -0.73 -5.42
N ALA A 128 -11.79 -2.00 -5.73
CA ALA A 128 -13.12 -2.60 -5.63
C ALA A 128 -13.68 -2.55 -4.20
N LYS A 129 -12.83 -2.59 -3.18
CA LYS A 129 -13.20 -2.48 -1.76
C LYS A 129 -13.22 -1.04 -1.24
N GLY A 130 -12.76 -0.05 -2.01
CA GLY A 130 -12.69 1.35 -1.59
C GLY A 130 -11.81 1.56 -0.35
N THR A 131 -10.77 0.74 -0.18
CA THR A 131 -9.96 0.70 1.04
C THR A 131 -9.01 1.88 1.19
N SER A 132 -8.41 2.33 0.08
CA SER A 132 -7.39 3.37 0.05
C SER A 132 -7.45 4.22 -1.24
N PRO A 133 -8.60 4.85 -1.55
CA PRO A 133 -8.84 5.51 -2.83
C PRO A 133 -7.83 6.62 -3.19
N LEU A 134 -7.45 7.51 -2.25
CA LEU A 134 -6.44 8.54 -2.47
C LEU A 134 -5.06 7.93 -2.69
N PHE A 135 -4.69 6.92 -1.89
CA PHE A 135 -3.40 6.27 -2.07
C PHE A 135 -3.31 5.58 -3.43
N ASN A 136 -4.34 4.84 -3.83
CA ASN A 136 -4.32 4.13 -5.10
C ASN A 136 -4.29 5.09 -6.28
N GLU A 137 -5.11 6.16 -6.23
CA GLU A 137 -5.10 7.22 -7.24
C GLU A 137 -3.70 7.84 -7.40
N LEU A 138 -3.04 8.18 -6.29
CA LEU A 138 -1.76 8.88 -6.32
C LEU A 138 -0.59 7.95 -6.66
N ALA A 139 -0.59 6.72 -6.16
CA ALA A 139 0.53 5.80 -6.31
C ALA A 139 0.51 5.03 -7.63
N PHE A 140 -0.68 4.76 -8.18
CA PHE A 140 -0.86 3.86 -9.33
C PHE A 140 -1.64 4.50 -10.49
N GLY A 141 -2.29 5.65 -10.28
CA GLY A 141 -3.00 6.36 -11.34
C GLY A 141 -2.07 6.88 -12.43
N GLU A 142 -2.56 6.92 -13.68
CA GLU A 142 -1.79 7.26 -14.90
C GLU A 142 -1.22 8.70 -14.95
N LYS A 143 -1.34 9.52 -13.90
CA LYS A 143 -1.15 10.99 -13.98
C LYS A 143 -0.07 11.62 -13.09
N ILE A 144 0.81 10.89 -12.41
CA ILE A 144 1.84 11.52 -11.55
C ILE A 144 3.23 11.66 -12.21
N HIS A 145 3.34 11.49 -13.53
CA HIS A 145 4.56 11.80 -14.27
C HIS A 145 4.28 12.63 -15.54
N ALA A 146 3.95 13.90 -15.33
CA ALA A 146 4.25 14.96 -16.28
C ALA A 146 4.84 16.12 -15.48
N SER A 147 6.16 16.06 -15.30
CA SER A 147 7.00 17.21 -14.96
C SER A 147 7.02 18.20 -16.09
#